data_AF-A0A852P908-F1
#
_entry.id   AF-A0A852P908-F1
#
_cell.length_a   1.000
_cell.length_b   1.000
_cell.length_c   1.000
_cell.angle_alpha   90.00
_cell.angle_beta   90.00
_cell.angle_gamma   90.00
#
_symmetry.space_group_name_H-M   'P 1'
#
loop_
_entity.id
_entity.type
_entity.pdbx_description
1 polymer ?
#
loop_
_entity_poly.entity_id
_entity_poly.type
_entity_poly.pdbx_seq_one_letter_code
_entity_poly.pdbx_strand_id
1 'polypeptide(L)'
;MKRMIIFCMLFFCSCMVPTAASPRTVKYRQILKTIEHLETTVKDKDAELLHTPENLVEGCLYTALTCFKKGIQKLQPVSSQENTKFTKAIRLLSKLTFRNPEKQCESTCEACEKKTPKEFLKGFANLIK
;
A
#
# COMPACT_ATOMS: atom_id res chain seq x y z
N MET A 1 -51.33 -8.15 -29.41
CA MET A 1 -50.52 -7.54 -28.34
C MET A 1 -49.91 -8.58 -27.38
N LYS A 2 -49.16 -9.58 -27.88
CA LYS A 2 -48.45 -10.58 -27.04
C LYS A 2 -46.96 -10.74 -27.42
N ARG A 3 -46.54 -10.22 -28.59
CA ARG A 3 -45.15 -10.28 -29.08
C ARG A 3 -44.24 -9.16 -28.54
N MET A 4 -44.79 -8.07 -28.01
CA MET A 4 -43.99 -6.96 -27.44
C MET A 4 -43.47 -7.25 -26.02
N ILE A 5 -44.06 -8.21 -25.29
CA ILE A 5 -43.69 -8.50 -23.89
C ILE A 5 -42.39 -9.33 -23.81
N ILE A 6 -42.06 -10.09 -24.85
CA ILE A 6 -40.89 -10.98 -24.87
C ILE A 6 -39.58 -10.17 -25.03
N PHE A 7 -39.63 -9.01 -25.70
CA PHE A 7 -38.46 -8.14 -25.85
C PHE A 7 -38.12 -7.34 -24.58
N CYS A 8 -39.10 -7.10 -23.69
CA CYS A 8 -38.84 -6.41 -22.42
C CYS A 8 -38.11 -7.31 -21.41
N MET A 9 -38.38 -8.61 -21.37
CA MET A 9 -37.72 -9.52 -20.42
C MET A 9 -36.22 -9.74 -20.75
N LEU A 10 -35.82 -9.62 -22.01
CA LEU A 10 -34.41 -9.80 -22.43
C LEU A 10 -33.56 -8.53 -22.24
N PHE A 11 -34.18 -7.34 -22.20
CA PHE A 11 -33.45 -6.07 -22.05
C PHE A 11 -33.17 -5.70 -20.59
N PHE A 12 -33.98 -6.20 -19.65
CA PHE A 12 -33.80 -5.94 -18.21
C PHE A 12 -32.71 -6.80 -17.56
N CYS A 13 -32.23 -7.86 -18.22
CA CYS A 13 -31.22 -8.77 -17.66
C CYS A 13 -29.77 -8.30 -17.89
N SER A 14 -29.56 -7.25 -18.67
CA SER A 14 -28.23 -6.73 -19.06
C SER A 14 -27.72 -5.55 -18.22
N CYS A 15 -28.47 -5.08 -17.22
CA CYS A 15 -28.08 -3.92 -16.41
C CYS A 15 -27.34 -4.27 -15.10
N MET A 16 -26.97 -5.53 -14.86
CA MET A 16 -25.95 -5.82 -13.86
C MET A 16 -24.58 -5.45 -14.43
N VAL A 17 -24.28 -4.14 -14.43
CA VAL A 17 -22.90 -3.67 -14.47
C VAL A 17 -22.28 -4.19 -13.18
N PRO A 18 -21.32 -5.14 -13.22
CA PRO A 18 -20.61 -5.48 -12.00
C PRO A 18 -19.99 -4.18 -11.51
N THR A 19 -20.27 -3.80 -10.26
CA THR A 19 -19.59 -2.70 -9.58
C THR A 19 -18.13 -3.09 -9.45
N ALA A 20 -17.39 -2.97 -10.56
CA ALA A 20 -15.99 -3.26 -10.63
C ALA A 20 -15.30 -2.27 -9.70
N ALA A 21 -14.53 -2.81 -8.75
CA ALA A 21 -13.78 -1.99 -7.82
C ALA A 21 -12.99 -0.93 -8.61
N SER A 22 -13.02 0.33 -8.15
CA SER A 22 -12.30 1.39 -8.86
C SER A 22 -10.83 0.99 -9.05
N PRO A 23 -10.18 1.31 -10.18
CA PRO A 23 -8.78 0.96 -10.40
C PRO A 23 -7.85 1.37 -9.25
N ARG A 24 -8.20 2.45 -8.55
CA ARG A 24 -7.52 2.94 -7.34
C ARG A 24 -7.60 1.94 -6.18
N THR A 25 -8.78 1.41 -5.89
CA THR A 25 -8.97 0.41 -4.82
C THR A 25 -8.23 -0.90 -5.11
N VAL A 26 -8.20 -1.34 -6.37
CA VAL A 26 -7.43 -2.53 -6.79
C VAL A 26 -5.94 -2.31 -6.57
N LYS A 27 -5.42 -1.13 -6.95
CA LYS A 27 -4.01 -0.77 -6.75
C LYS A 27 -3.62 -0.76 -5.27
N TYR A 28 -4.40 -0.13 -4.40
CA TYR A 28 -4.11 -0.11 -2.95
C TYR A 28 -4.19 -1.49 -2.33
N ARG A 29 -5.16 -2.32 -2.73
CA ARG A 29 -5.23 -3.72 -2.29
C ARG A 29 -3.97 -4.50 -2.67
N GLN A 30 -3.44 -4.30 -3.87
CA GLN A 30 -2.20 -4.96 -4.30
C GLN A 30 -0.98 -4.47 -3.50
N ILE A 31 -0.94 -3.19 -3.17
CA ILE A 31 0.11 -2.61 -2.33
C ILE A 31 0.06 -3.22 -0.92
N LEU A 32 -1.12 -3.29 -0.30
CA LEU A 32 -1.30 -3.93 1.02
C LEU A 32 -0.82 -5.38 1.02
N LYS A 33 -1.22 -6.18 0.02
CA LYS A 33 -0.73 -7.56 -0.13
C LYS A 33 0.80 -7.64 -0.29
N THR A 34 1.40 -6.64 -0.93
CA THR A 34 2.86 -6.57 -1.09
C THR A 34 3.54 -6.28 0.25
N ILE A 35 2.96 -5.38 1.07
CA ILE A 35 3.45 -5.08 2.42
C ILE A 35 3.32 -6.30 3.32
N GLU A 36 2.16 -6.96 3.33
CA GLU A 36 1.91 -8.21 4.07
C GLU A 36 2.92 -9.31 3.68
N HIS A 37 3.24 -9.45 2.39
CA HIS A 37 4.28 -10.38 1.96
C HIS A 37 5.66 -10.00 2.49
N LEU A 38 6.03 -8.72 2.48
CA LEU A 38 7.29 -8.25 3.05
C LEU A 38 7.39 -8.54 4.56
N GLU A 39 6.29 -8.43 5.32
CA GLU A 39 6.28 -8.75 6.76
C GLU A 39 6.73 -10.19 7.05
N THR A 40 6.44 -11.12 6.13
CA THR A 40 6.82 -12.53 6.26
C THR A 40 8.24 -12.85 5.76
N THR A 41 8.82 -11.96 4.95
CA THR A 41 10.10 -12.21 4.25
C THR A 41 11.23 -11.30 4.70
N VAL A 42 10.95 -10.32 5.57
CA VAL A 42 11.94 -9.40 6.10
C VAL A 42 12.71 -9.99 7.27
N LYS A 43 14.01 -9.71 7.32
CA LYS A 43 14.84 -9.92 8.50
C LYS A 43 14.45 -8.90 9.57
N ASP A 44 13.91 -9.40 10.68
CA ASP A 44 13.39 -8.57 11.76
C ASP A 44 14.33 -8.54 12.98
N LYS A 45 14.92 -9.67 13.33
CA LYS A 45 15.91 -9.78 14.41
C LYS A 45 17.25 -9.19 13.96
N ASP A 46 17.89 -8.44 14.86
CA ASP A 46 19.20 -7.82 14.67
C ASP A 46 19.28 -6.91 13.43
N ALA A 47 18.14 -6.37 12.99
CA ALA A 47 18.04 -5.43 11.90
C ALA A 47 18.06 -3.98 12.42
N GLU A 48 18.45 -3.04 11.56
CA GLU A 48 18.37 -1.61 11.87
C GLU A 48 16.92 -1.22 12.17
N LEU A 49 16.68 -0.51 13.28
CA LEU A 49 15.38 0.06 13.59
C LEU A 49 15.08 1.25 12.66
N LEU A 50 13.83 1.34 12.20
CA LEU A 50 13.41 2.25 11.14
C LEU A 50 12.45 3.31 11.67
N HIS A 51 12.69 4.56 11.28
CA HIS A 51 11.77 5.66 11.55
C HIS A 51 10.39 5.35 10.98
N THR A 52 9.40 5.28 11.87
CA THR A 52 8.03 4.87 11.56
C THR A 52 7.08 6.01 11.90
N PRO A 53 6.56 6.74 10.89
CA PRO A 53 5.55 7.76 11.12
C PRO A 53 4.27 7.16 11.72
N GLU A 54 3.80 7.72 12.83
CA GLU A 54 2.53 7.39 13.48
C GLU A 54 1.70 8.66 13.71
N ASN A 55 0.40 8.51 13.99
CA ASN A 55 -0.50 9.62 14.34
C ASN A 55 -0.42 10.80 13.34
N LEU A 56 -0.54 10.47 12.06
CA LEU A 56 -0.37 11.43 10.97
C LEU A 56 -1.42 12.53 11.04
N VAL A 57 -0.96 13.78 11.12
CA VAL A 57 -1.82 14.96 10.95
C VAL A 57 -2.37 14.95 9.52
N GLU A 58 -3.64 15.32 9.39
CA GLU A 58 -4.32 15.38 8.10
C GLU A 58 -3.56 16.29 7.11
N GLY A 59 -3.30 15.77 5.91
CA GLY A 59 -2.48 16.46 4.90
C GLY A 59 -1.00 16.07 4.88
N CYS A 60 -0.48 15.37 5.90
CA CYS A 60 0.93 14.93 5.95
C CYS A 60 1.24 13.60 5.26
N LEU A 61 0.27 13.05 4.52
CA LEU A 61 0.37 11.73 3.86
C LEU A 61 1.56 11.65 2.90
N TYR A 62 1.90 12.74 2.23
CA TYR A 62 3.04 12.77 1.32
C TYR A 62 4.39 12.66 2.05
N THR A 63 4.57 13.42 3.13
CA THR A 63 5.75 13.33 4.00
C THR A 63 5.88 11.92 4.59
N ALA A 64 4.77 11.36 5.11
CA ALA A 64 4.75 10.00 5.65
C ALA A 64 5.13 8.96 4.60
N LEU A 65 4.53 9.02 3.40
CA LEU A 65 4.85 8.11 2.30
C LEU A 65 6.33 8.21 1.91
N THR A 66 6.86 9.43 1.81
CA THR A 66 8.28 9.64 1.50
C THR A 66 9.17 9.00 2.56
N CYS A 67 8.75 9.07 3.83
CA CYS A 67 9.44 8.42 4.92
C CYS A 67 9.49 6.90 4.79
N PHE A 68 8.32 6.28 4.57
CA PHE A 68 8.25 4.85 4.34
C PHE A 68 9.07 4.44 3.11
N LYS A 69 9.05 5.23 2.03
CA LYS A 69 9.86 4.96 0.82
C LYS A 69 11.36 4.96 1.09
N LYS A 70 11.86 5.84 1.96
CA LYS A 70 13.27 5.83 2.40
C LYS A 70 13.55 4.62 3.30
N GLY A 71 12.67 4.33 4.25
CA GLY A 71 12.82 3.22 5.18
C GLY A 71 12.82 1.84 4.51
N ILE A 72 11.96 1.61 3.50
CA ILE A 72 11.91 0.31 2.80
C ILE A 72 13.24 -0.04 2.10
N GLN A 73 14.06 0.94 1.71
CA GLN A 73 15.36 0.68 1.08
C GLN A 73 16.38 0.08 2.06
N LYS A 74 16.14 0.22 3.36
CA LYS A 74 16.99 -0.32 4.42
C LYS A 74 16.59 -1.74 4.86
N LEU A 75 15.42 -2.22 4.42
CA LEU A 75 14.95 -3.56 4.75
C LEU A 75 15.87 -4.61 4.11
N GLN A 76 16.03 -5.73 4.79
CA GLN A 76 16.79 -6.88 4.29
C GLN A 76 15.90 -8.12 4.25
N PRO A 77 16.04 -8.99 3.25
CA PRO A 77 15.32 -10.26 3.25
C PRO A 77 15.88 -11.20 4.33
N VAL A 78 15.04 -12.10 4.82
CA VAL A 78 15.43 -13.13 5.80
C VAL A 78 16.44 -14.12 5.23
N SER A 79 16.37 -14.37 3.91
CA SER A 79 17.27 -15.29 3.21
C SER A 79 17.47 -14.87 1.75
N SER A 80 18.51 -15.40 1.11
CA SER A 80 18.80 -15.17 -0.32
C SER A 80 17.73 -15.77 -1.24
N GLN A 81 17.03 -16.83 -0.83
CA GLN A 81 15.98 -17.48 -1.61
C GLN A 81 14.79 -16.54 -1.87
N GLU A 82 14.46 -15.68 -0.90
CA GLU A 82 13.37 -14.71 -1.03
C GLU A 82 13.79 -13.41 -1.77
N ASN A 83 15.08 -13.23 -2.05
CA ASN A 83 15.64 -11.97 -2.52
C ASN A 83 15.01 -11.46 -3.83
N THR A 84 14.63 -12.37 -4.74
CA THR A 84 13.99 -11.99 -6.02
C THR A 84 12.60 -11.38 -5.80
N LYS A 85 11.77 -12.01 -4.95
CA LYS A 85 10.42 -11.50 -4.64
C LYS A 85 10.51 -10.24 -3.79
N PHE A 86 11.40 -10.26 -2.81
CA PHE A 86 11.71 -9.12 -1.95
C PHE A 86 12.10 -7.88 -2.77
N THR A 87 13.09 -8.00 -3.67
CA THR A 87 13.55 -6.89 -4.51
C THR A 87 12.44 -6.34 -5.41
N LYS A 88 11.59 -7.22 -5.96
CA LYS A 88 10.41 -6.80 -6.74
C LYS A 88 9.41 -6.01 -5.88
N ALA A 89 9.15 -6.46 -4.65
CA ALA A 89 8.28 -5.78 -3.71
C ALA A 89 8.84 -4.39 -3.32
N ILE A 90 10.12 -4.30 -2.95
CA ILE A 90 10.78 -3.02 -2.64
C ILE A 90 10.69 -2.05 -3.83
N ARG A 91 10.93 -2.54 -5.06
CA ARG A 91 10.82 -1.74 -6.29
C ARG A 91 9.40 -1.24 -6.56
N LEU A 92 8.37 -2.04 -6.25
CA LEU A 92 6.98 -1.65 -6.41
C LEU A 92 6.61 -0.54 -5.42
N LEU A 93 6.95 -0.72 -4.15
CA LEU A 93 6.63 0.23 -3.08
C LEU A 93 7.41 1.55 -3.22
N SER A 94 8.66 1.51 -3.69
CA SER A 94 9.45 2.72 -3.94
C SER A 94 8.91 3.58 -5.08
N LYS A 95 8.11 3.00 -5.98
CA LYS A 95 7.42 3.73 -7.07
C LYS A 95 6.02 4.20 -6.68
N LEU A 96 5.59 3.96 -5.44
CA LEU A 96 4.29 4.44 -4.98
C LEU A 96 4.25 5.96 -4.96
N THR A 97 3.13 6.50 -5.45
CA THR A 97 2.78 7.93 -5.45
C THR A 97 1.30 8.08 -5.09
N PHE A 98 0.99 9.12 -4.32
CA PHE A 98 -0.38 9.55 -4.07
C PHE A 98 -0.67 10.80 -4.91
N ARG A 99 -1.93 10.98 -5.33
CA ARG A 99 -2.39 12.17 -6.08
C ARG A 99 -2.74 13.37 -5.17
N ASN A 100 -2.45 13.31 -3.87
CA ASN A 100 -2.89 14.35 -2.94
C ASN A 100 -2.05 15.62 -3.05
N PRO A 101 -2.66 16.80 -2.83
CA PRO A 101 -1.94 18.07 -2.85
C PRO A 101 -0.85 18.09 -1.78
N GLU A 102 0.33 18.56 -2.18
CA GLU A 102 1.55 18.62 -1.39
C GLU A 102 1.41 19.62 -0.23
N LYS A 103 0.98 19.16 0.94
CA LYS A 103 1.33 19.84 2.18
C LYS A 103 2.59 19.18 2.71
N GLN A 104 3.71 19.91 2.62
CA GLN A 104 4.95 19.50 3.24
C GLN A 104 4.83 19.78 4.74
N CYS A 105 4.71 18.72 5.53
CA CYS A 105 4.65 18.88 6.98
C CYS A 105 6.05 19.06 7.57
N GLU A 106 6.13 19.88 8.63
CA GLU A 106 7.40 20.25 9.28
C GLU A 106 8.10 19.07 9.96
N SER A 107 7.34 18.04 10.37
CA SER A 107 7.92 16.85 11.00
C SER A 107 8.84 16.10 10.02
N THR A 108 10.12 16.03 10.35
CA THR A 108 11.10 15.24 9.61
C THR A 108 10.97 13.75 9.95
N CYS A 109 11.40 12.88 9.03
CA CYS A 109 11.44 11.43 9.27
C CYS A 109 12.24 11.06 10.51
N GLU A 110 13.33 11.77 10.71
CA GLU A 110 14.32 11.52 11.74
C GLU A 110 13.75 11.76 13.15
N ALA A 111 12.68 12.56 13.26
CA ALA A 111 11.95 12.78 14.51
C ALA A 111 10.97 11.64 14.86
N CYS A 112 10.63 10.77 13.91
CA CYS A 112 9.72 9.65 14.18
C CYS A 112 10.40 8.57 15.03
N GLU A 113 9.61 7.90 15.87
CA GLU A 113 10.07 6.76 16.66
C GLU A 113 10.63 5.66 15.74
N LYS A 114 11.72 5.04 16.17
CA LYS A 114 12.33 3.91 15.46
C LYS A 114 11.68 2.62 15.91
N LYS A 115 11.23 1.80 14.95
CA LYS A 115 10.58 0.51 15.21
C LYS A 115 11.25 -0.62 14.47
N THR A 116 10.92 -1.85 14.84
CA THR A 116 11.41 -3.04 14.14
C THR A 116 10.93 -3.06 12.67
N PRO A 117 11.61 -3.76 11.75
CA PRO A 117 11.17 -3.89 10.37
C PRO A 117 9.71 -4.33 10.21
N LYS A 118 9.23 -5.27 11.04
CA LYS A 118 7.82 -5.69 11.01
C LYS A 118 6.86 -4.61 11.48
N GLU A 119 7.18 -3.90 12.57
CA GLU A 119 6.34 -2.79 13.06
C GLU A 119 6.32 -1.63 12.08
N PHE A 120 7.46 -1.33 11.45
CA PHE A 120 7.57 -0.35 10.38
C PHE A 120 6.65 -0.71 9.20
N LEU A 121 6.63 -1.98 8.77
CA LEU A 121 5.73 -2.43 7.70
C LEU A 121 4.25 -2.35 8.09
N LYS A 122 3.89 -2.65 9.34
CA LYS A 122 2.53 -2.44 9.86
C LYS A 122 2.12 -0.97 9.83
N GLY A 123 3.03 -0.08 10.20
CA GLY A 123 2.85 1.38 10.06
C GLY A 123 2.60 1.78 8.61
N PHE A 124 3.38 1.20 7.68
CA PHE A 124 3.18 1.46 6.26
C PHE A 124 1.82 0.94 5.78
N ALA A 125 1.41 -0.28 6.18
CA ALA A 125 0.10 -0.82 5.84
C ALA A 125 -1.04 0.08 6.35
N ASN A 126 -0.90 0.63 7.56
CA ASN A 126 -1.88 1.56 8.13
C ASN A 126 -1.98 2.89 7.36
N LEU A 127 -0.89 3.36 6.75
CA LEU A 127 -0.92 4.53 5.86
C LEU A 127 -1.72 4.27 4.56
N ILE A 128 -1.76 3.01 4.08
CA ILE A 128 -2.42 2.65 2.81
C ILE A 128 -3.92 2.36 2.99
N LYS A 129 -4.34 1.93 4.18
CA LYS A 129 -5.74 1.65 4.52
C LYS A 129 -6.58 2.93 4.52
#